data_AF-A0A355BYK3-F1
#
_entry.id   AF-A0A355BYK3-F1
#
_cell.length_a   1.000
_cell.length_b   1.000
_cell.length_c   1.000
_cell.angle_alpha   90.00
_cell.angle_beta   90.00
_cell.angle_gamma   90.00
#
_symmetry.space_group_name_H-M   'P 1'
#
loop_
_entity.id
_entity.type
_entity.pdbx_description
1 polymer ?
#
loop_
_entity_poly.entity_id
_entity_poly.type
_entity_poly.pdbx_seq_one_letter_code
_entity_poly.pdbx_strand_id
1 'polypeptide(L)'
;LAHVMVSRQETARPLLTPGEVMQLPKGEAIAMVSGLAPIRAKKLRYYLDANFLGRMRPPVDVNKRAVGFYPDAPPARVNDWAGMLAAPAGPVKPWFDLITGSASEDGGLQHKPELDPIKAPIVEAADEGPRVEDDADDLAAARRLKGLSDVARRAMGLDQSFKGQGLLPGI
;
A
#
# COMPACT_ATOMS: atom_id res chain seq x y z
N LEU A 1 -18.69 -2.08 65.10
CA LEU A 1 -19.34 -1.94 63.78
C LEU A 1 -18.27 -1.47 62.80
N ALA A 2 -17.80 -2.34 61.90
CA ALA A 2 -16.73 -2.01 60.97
C ALA A 2 -17.34 -1.42 59.68
N HIS A 3 -17.04 -0.17 59.38
CA HIS A 3 -17.38 0.44 58.10
C HIS A 3 -16.34 -0.05 57.07
N VAL A 4 -16.70 -1.01 56.25
CA VAL A 4 -15.89 -1.42 55.10
C VAL A 4 -16.18 -0.41 53.99
N MET A 5 -15.26 0.53 53.78
CA MET A 5 -15.26 1.35 52.57
C MET A 5 -14.70 0.50 51.42
N VAL A 6 -15.54 0.15 50.45
CA VAL A 6 -15.09 -0.42 49.19
C VAL A 6 -15.24 0.66 48.13
N SER A 7 -14.13 1.26 47.69
CA SER A 7 -14.14 2.14 46.52
C SER A 7 -14.23 1.28 45.26
N ARG A 8 -15.33 1.36 44.51
CA ARG A 8 -15.38 0.84 43.15
C ARG A 8 -14.80 1.91 42.22
N GLN A 9 -13.62 1.66 41.67
CA GLN A 9 -13.09 2.45 40.57
C GLN A 9 -13.73 1.97 39.27
N GLU A 10 -14.54 2.83 38.67
CA GLU A 10 -15.12 2.61 37.35
C GLU A 10 -14.12 3.11 36.31
N THR A 11 -13.54 2.19 35.53
CA THR A 11 -12.70 2.52 34.39
C THR A 11 -13.49 2.24 33.12
N ALA A 12 -13.70 3.28 32.30
CA ALA A 12 -14.42 3.13 31.05
C ALA A 12 -13.63 2.22 30.10
N ARG A 13 -14.22 1.08 29.74
CA ARG A 13 -13.65 0.16 28.76
C ARG A 13 -14.16 0.52 27.37
N PRO A 14 -13.31 0.50 26.34
CA PRO A 14 -13.77 0.67 24.97
C PRO A 14 -14.78 -0.42 24.63
N LEU A 15 -15.86 -0.05 23.93
CA LEU A 15 -16.88 -1.00 23.48
C LEU A 15 -16.34 -1.96 22.40
N LEU A 16 -15.38 -1.48 21.61
CA LEU A 16 -14.65 -2.25 20.62
C LEU A 16 -13.19 -1.77 20.60
N THR A 17 -12.26 -2.71 20.62
CA THR A 17 -10.83 -2.44 20.51
C THR A 17 -10.44 -2.20 19.04
N PRO A 18 -9.32 -1.49 18.77
CA PRO A 18 -8.84 -1.30 17.41
C PRO A 18 -8.63 -2.62 16.64
N GLY A 19 -8.14 -3.67 17.32
CA GLY A 19 -7.96 -5.00 16.72
C GLY A 19 -9.29 -5.62 16.27
N GLU A 20 -10.34 -5.48 17.07
CA GLU A 20 -11.68 -5.95 16.71
C GLU A 20 -12.28 -5.16 15.54
N VAL A 21 -12.01 -3.85 15.44
CA VAL A 21 -12.46 -3.04 14.28
C VAL A 21 -11.78 -3.54 13.01
N MET A 22 -10.47 -3.82 13.07
CA MET A 22 -9.69 -4.30 11.93
C MET A 22 -10.09 -5.70 11.47
N GLN A 23 -10.59 -6.55 12.39
CA GLN A 23 -11.04 -7.91 12.11
C GLN A 23 -12.54 -8.01 11.78
N LEU A 24 -13.22 -6.89 11.57
CA LEU A 24 -14.65 -6.92 11.23
C LEU A 24 -14.90 -7.75 9.96
N PRO A 25 -15.94 -8.61 9.96
CA PRO A 25 -16.34 -9.35 8.77
C PRO A 25 -16.66 -8.41 7.61
N LYS A 26 -16.40 -8.84 6.36
CA LYS A 26 -16.65 -8.02 5.16
C LYS A 26 -18.09 -7.49 5.05
N GLY A 27 -19.06 -8.17 5.64
CA GLY A 27 -20.48 -7.80 5.66
C GLY A 27 -20.88 -6.84 6.78
N GLU A 28 -19.97 -6.42 7.65
CA GLU A 28 -20.22 -5.48 8.74
C GLU A 28 -19.38 -4.21 8.58
N ALA A 29 -19.81 -3.13 9.22
CA ALA A 29 -19.10 -1.86 9.25
C ALA A 29 -19.50 -1.04 10.48
N ILE A 30 -18.66 -0.08 10.85
CA ILE A 30 -19.02 0.98 11.79
C ILE A 30 -19.45 2.20 10.99
N ALA A 31 -20.69 2.64 11.19
CA ALA A 31 -21.21 3.87 10.62
C ALA A 31 -20.99 5.01 11.62
N MET A 32 -20.32 6.06 11.16
CA MET A 32 -20.12 7.29 11.92
C MET A 32 -21.03 8.35 11.33
N VAL A 33 -22.02 8.78 12.11
CA VAL A 33 -22.99 9.81 11.73
C VAL A 33 -22.84 10.95 12.72
N SER A 34 -22.75 12.19 12.21
CA SER A 34 -22.60 13.37 13.05
C SER A 34 -23.75 13.46 14.08
N GLY A 35 -23.40 13.69 15.34
CA GLY A 35 -24.37 13.80 16.43
C GLY A 35 -24.93 12.48 16.96
N LEU A 36 -24.52 11.33 16.41
CA LEU A 36 -24.92 10.01 16.90
C LEU A 36 -23.71 9.23 17.42
N ALA A 37 -23.96 8.34 18.38
CA ALA A 37 -22.98 7.36 18.81
C ALA A 37 -22.62 6.43 17.64
N PRO A 38 -21.37 5.92 17.55
CA PRO A 38 -20.98 4.99 16.49
C PRO A 38 -21.90 3.77 16.44
N ILE A 39 -22.37 3.42 15.24
CA ILE A 39 -23.33 2.34 15.04
C ILE A 39 -22.63 1.17 14.36
N ARG A 40 -22.68 -0.01 14.97
CA ARG A 40 -22.30 -1.26 14.28
C ARG A 40 -23.44 -1.69 13.37
N ALA A 41 -23.17 -1.73 12.07
CA ALA A 41 -24.16 -1.96 11.03
C ALA A 41 -23.77 -3.15 10.13
N LYS A 42 -24.79 -3.73 9.48
CA LYS A 42 -24.61 -4.74 8.42
C LYS A 42 -24.70 -4.07 7.07
N LYS A 43 -23.81 -4.41 6.15
CA LYS A 43 -23.84 -3.95 4.76
C LYS A 43 -25.02 -4.58 4.05
N LEU A 44 -25.89 -3.74 3.50
CA LEU A 44 -26.97 -4.18 2.63
C LEU A 44 -26.46 -4.34 1.20
N ARG A 45 -27.06 -5.28 0.46
CA ARG A 45 -26.81 -5.43 -0.98
C ARG A 45 -27.97 -4.77 -1.72
N TYR A 46 -27.70 -3.69 -2.44
CA TYR A 46 -28.74 -2.86 -3.08
C TYR A 46 -29.64 -3.65 -4.05
N TYR A 47 -29.16 -4.78 -4.56
CA TYR A 47 -29.92 -5.64 -5.46
C TYR A 47 -30.76 -6.72 -4.77
N LEU A 48 -30.59 -6.91 -3.46
CA LEU A 48 -31.40 -7.85 -2.67
C LEU A 48 -32.54 -7.15 -1.92
N ASP A 49 -32.46 -5.84 -1.74
CA ASP A 49 -33.42 -5.08 -0.94
C ASP A 49 -34.45 -4.39 -1.84
N ALA A 50 -35.73 -4.66 -1.57
CA ALA A 50 -36.87 -4.15 -2.33
C ALA A 50 -36.92 -2.61 -2.39
N ASN A 51 -36.43 -1.92 -1.36
CA ASN A 51 -36.41 -0.45 -1.32
C ASN A 51 -35.47 0.15 -2.37
N PHE A 52 -34.46 -0.61 -2.80
CA PHE A 52 -33.43 -0.15 -3.74
C PHE A 52 -33.63 -0.68 -5.17
N LEU A 53 -34.49 -1.69 -5.37
CA LEU A 53 -34.78 -2.25 -6.69
C LEU A 53 -35.30 -1.19 -7.67
N GLY A 54 -36.19 -0.29 -7.23
CA GLY A 54 -36.73 0.78 -8.07
C GLY A 54 -35.67 1.81 -8.54
N ARG A 55 -34.51 1.84 -7.89
CA ARG A 55 -33.37 2.71 -8.24
C ARG A 55 -32.25 1.96 -8.97
N MET A 56 -32.41 0.64 -9.18
CA MET A 56 -31.42 -0.17 -9.88
C MET A 56 -31.40 0.19 -11.36
N ARG A 57 -30.21 0.51 -11.89
CA ARG A 57 -30.00 0.68 -13.33
C ARG A 57 -29.64 -0.66 -13.96
N PRO A 58 -30.06 -0.92 -15.21
CA PRO A 58 -29.65 -2.12 -15.92
C PRO A 58 -28.11 -2.17 -16.05
N PRO A 59 -27.51 -3.38 -16.09
CA PRO A 59 -26.08 -3.52 -16.35
C PRO A 59 -25.68 -2.84 -17.66
N VAL A 60 -24.44 -2.34 -17.72
CA VAL A 60 -23.87 -1.83 -18.96
C VAL A 60 -23.74 -3.00 -19.95
N ASP A 61 -24.34 -2.84 -21.12
CA ASP A 61 -24.37 -3.87 -22.16
C ASP A 61 -23.05 -3.87 -22.93
N VAL A 62 -22.11 -4.71 -22.50
CA VAL A 62 -20.78 -4.87 -23.13
C VAL A 62 -20.84 -5.55 -24.51
N ASN A 63 -21.98 -6.12 -24.89
CA ASN A 63 -22.16 -6.84 -26.16
C ASN A 63 -22.83 -5.98 -27.24
N LYS A 64 -23.40 -4.83 -26.88
CA LYS A 64 -23.81 -3.82 -27.86
C LYS A 64 -22.57 -3.18 -28.44
N ARG A 65 -22.10 -3.78 -29.52
CA ARG A 65 -21.04 -3.35 -30.44
C ARG A 65 -21.39 -2.03 -31.14
N ALA A 66 -21.71 -0.99 -30.38
CA ALA A 66 -21.79 0.37 -30.87
C ALA A 66 -20.43 1.01 -30.59
N VAL A 67 -19.56 1.02 -31.60
CA VAL A 67 -18.36 1.86 -31.76
C VAL A 67 -17.84 2.48 -30.44
N GLY A 68 -17.01 1.74 -29.71
CA GLY A 68 -16.43 2.17 -28.44
C GLY A 68 -16.85 1.25 -27.30
N PHE A 69 -15.87 0.72 -26.56
CA PHE A 69 -16.12 -0.31 -25.54
C PHE A 69 -17.01 0.13 -24.37
N TYR A 70 -17.31 1.43 -24.26
CA TYR A 70 -18.22 2.05 -23.30
C TYR A 70 -18.71 3.40 -23.86
N PRO A 71 -19.86 3.95 -23.43
CA PRO A 71 -20.33 5.28 -23.88
C PRO A 71 -19.39 6.44 -23.51
N ASP A 72 -18.50 6.24 -22.53
CA ASP A 72 -17.43 7.15 -22.12
C ASP A 72 -16.06 6.75 -22.68
N ALA A 73 -15.98 5.67 -23.47
CA ALA A 73 -14.72 5.25 -24.07
C ALA A 73 -14.28 6.29 -25.12
N PRO A 74 -13.02 6.73 -25.10
CA PRO A 74 -12.49 7.57 -26.16
C PRO A 74 -12.57 6.83 -27.51
N PRO A 75 -12.66 7.56 -28.64
CA PRO A 75 -12.65 6.96 -29.95
C PRO A 75 -11.41 6.09 -30.13
N ALA A 76 -11.57 4.92 -30.75
CA ALA A 76 -10.47 4.01 -31.00
C ALA A 76 -9.38 4.71 -31.82
N ARG A 77 -8.13 4.67 -31.34
CA ARG A 77 -6.99 5.23 -32.07
C ARG A 77 -6.68 4.35 -33.26
N VAL A 78 -6.55 4.98 -34.43
CA VAL A 78 -5.98 4.32 -35.61
C VAL A 78 -4.55 3.92 -35.28
N ASN A 79 -4.20 2.67 -35.54
CA ASN A 79 -2.85 2.19 -35.44
C ASN A 79 -2.56 1.26 -36.62
N ASP A 80 -1.33 1.28 -37.09
CA ASP A 80 -0.95 0.56 -38.31
C ASP A 80 -0.99 -0.96 -38.12
N TRP A 81 -1.00 -1.44 -36.88
CA TRP A 81 -1.10 -2.86 -36.52
C TRP A 81 -2.55 -3.38 -36.50
N ALA A 82 -3.55 -2.52 -36.59
CA ALA A 82 -4.95 -2.92 -36.58
C ALA A 82 -5.27 -3.72 -37.86
N GLY A 83 -5.57 -5.01 -37.71
CA GLY A 83 -5.83 -5.90 -38.84
C GLY A 83 -4.60 -6.59 -39.42
N MET A 84 -3.40 -6.31 -38.89
CA MET A 84 -2.24 -7.17 -39.14
C MET A 84 -2.41 -8.48 -38.38
N LEU A 85 -2.88 -9.52 -39.07
CA LEU A 85 -2.84 -10.88 -38.57
C LEU A 85 -1.44 -11.44 -38.81
N ALA A 86 -0.68 -11.68 -37.74
CA ALA A 86 0.53 -12.49 -37.86
C ALA A 86 0.13 -13.88 -38.36
N ALA A 87 0.81 -14.38 -39.39
CA ALA A 87 0.69 -15.78 -39.76
C ALA A 87 1.00 -16.64 -38.52
N PRO A 88 0.28 -17.76 -38.30
CA PRO A 88 0.58 -18.64 -37.18
C PRO A 88 2.06 -19.02 -37.25
N ALA A 89 2.83 -18.63 -36.23
CA ALA A 89 4.23 -18.98 -36.17
C ALA A 89 4.32 -20.52 -36.19
N GLY A 90 5.19 -21.05 -37.05
CA GLY A 90 5.61 -22.45 -36.94
C GLY A 90 6.19 -22.73 -35.54
N PRO A 91 6.43 -24.00 -35.17
CA PRO A 91 6.92 -24.36 -33.85
C PRO A 91 8.11 -23.48 -33.45
N VAL A 92 7.88 -22.59 -32.49
CA VAL A 92 8.87 -21.61 -32.06
C VAL A 92 9.88 -22.37 -31.22
N LYS A 93 11.15 -22.32 -31.62
CA LYS A 93 12.23 -22.87 -30.80
C LYS A 93 12.22 -22.14 -29.44
N PRO A 94 12.49 -22.85 -28.34
CA PRO A 94 12.59 -22.21 -27.04
C PRO A 94 13.68 -21.12 -27.10
N TRP A 95 13.45 -19.99 -26.42
CA TRP A 95 14.29 -18.78 -26.57
C TRP A 95 15.78 -19.03 -26.30
N PHE A 96 16.12 -20.03 -25.49
CA PHE A 96 17.50 -20.46 -25.22
C PHE A 96 18.23 -21.02 -26.46
N ASP A 97 17.52 -21.71 -27.37
CA ASP A 97 18.08 -22.24 -28.63
C ASP A 97 18.30 -21.15 -29.69
N LEU A 98 17.66 -19.98 -29.52
CA LEU A 98 17.81 -18.83 -30.42
C LEU A 98 19.03 -17.98 -30.06
N ILE A 99 19.57 -18.12 -28.84
CA ILE A 99 20.71 -17.35 -28.34
C ILE A 99 22.05 -18.04 -28.64
N THR A 100 22.05 -19.37 -28.79
CA THR A 100 23.26 -20.17 -28.97
C THR A 100 23.73 -20.27 -30.42
N GLY A 101 22.89 -19.92 -31.40
CA GLY A 101 23.23 -19.93 -32.82
C GLY A 101 23.43 -18.53 -33.37
N SER A 102 24.67 -18.22 -33.78
CA SER A 102 25.11 -16.94 -34.38
C SER A 102 25.50 -15.83 -33.40
N ALA A 103 26.43 -16.13 -32.50
CA ALA A 103 27.41 -15.13 -32.09
C ALA A 103 28.36 -14.86 -33.28
N SER A 104 27.94 -14.00 -34.21
CA SER A 104 28.92 -13.24 -35.00
C SER A 104 29.49 -12.20 -34.04
N GLU A 105 30.77 -12.33 -33.73
CA GLU A 105 31.53 -11.56 -32.74
C GLU A 105 31.81 -10.11 -33.18
N ASP A 106 30.86 -9.41 -33.80
CA ASP A 106 31.04 -8.02 -34.22
C ASP A 106 29.81 -7.16 -33.92
N GLY A 107 29.90 -6.35 -32.84
CA GLY A 107 29.26 -5.03 -32.82
C GLY A 107 28.03 -4.79 -31.95
N GLY A 108 27.80 -5.52 -30.85
CA GLY A 108 26.71 -5.23 -29.90
C GLY A 108 27.20 -4.69 -28.55
N LEU A 109 26.77 -3.49 -28.15
CA LEU A 109 27.01 -2.96 -26.80
C LEU A 109 26.22 -3.82 -25.79
N GLN A 110 26.89 -4.77 -25.15
CA GLN A 110 26.27 -5.67 -24.18
C GLN A 110 25.89 -4.88 -22.92
N HIS A 111 24.65 -4.41 -22.85
CA HIS A 111 24.07 -3.94 -21.59
C HIS A 111 23.72 -5.14 -20.72
N LYS A 112 24.61 -5.50 -19.80
CA LYS A 112 24.28 -6.36 -18.66
C LYS A 112 23.75 -5.45 -17.54
N PRO A 113 22.44 -5.45 -17.23
CA PRO A 113 21.96 -4.79 -16.04
C PRO A 113 22.54 -5.51 -14.82
N GLU A 114 23.30 -4.80 -13.99
CA GLU A 114 23.76 -5.32 -12.70
C GLU A 114 22.52 -5.47 -11.80
N LEU A 115 22.13 -6.73 -11.54
CA LEU A 115 21.10 -7.05 -10.57
C LEU A 115 21.77 -7.16 -9.21
N ASP A 116 21.52 -6.20 -8.33
CA ASP A 116 21.85 -6.35 -6.92
C ASP A 116 21.21 -7.65 -6.40
N PRO A 117 21.94 -8.47 -5.62
CA PRO A 117 21.37 -9.69 -5.07
C PRO A 117 20.15 -9.31 -4.24
N ILE A 118 19.00 -9.90 -4.61
CA ILE A 118 17.76 -9.78 -3.85
C ILE A 118 18.10 -10.15 -2.41
N LYS A 119 18.07 -9.16 -1.50
CA LYS A 119 18.20 -9.41 -0.07
C LYS A 119 17.05 -10.35 0.28
N ALA A 120 17.38 -11.61 0.58
CA ALA A 120 16.40 -12.59 0.99
C ALA A 120 15.52 -11.97 2.08
N PRO A 121 14.18 -12.14 2.02
CA PRO A 121 13.32 -11.66 3.08
C PRO A 121 13.83 -12.26 4.38
N ILE A 122 14.05 -11.39 5.37
CA ILE A 122 14.41 -11.81 6.72
C ILE A 122 13.23 -12.66 7.19
N VAL A 123 13.42 -13.97 7.23
CA VAL A 123 12.50 -14.86 7.94
C VAL A 123 12.75 -14.55 9.40
N GLU A 124 11.87 -13.77 10.03
CA GLU A 124 11.83 -13.67 11.48
C GLU A 124 11.53 -15.08 11.99
N ALA A 125 12.59 -15.77 12.41
CA ALA A 125 12.47 -17.01 13.13
C ALA A 125 11.64 -16.70 14.38
N ALA A 126 10.49 -17.37 14.52
CA ALA A 126 9.72 -17.36 15.73
C ALA A 126 10.64 -17.85 16.86
N ASP A 127 11.00 -16.94 17.76
CA ASP A 127 11.86 -17.23 18.90
C ASP A 127 11.04 -17.99 19.95
N GLU A 128 11.21 -19.31 19.96
CA GLU A 128 10.86 -20.15 21.09
C GLU A 128 11.88 -19.85 22.21
N GLY A 129 11.46 -19.13 23.25
CA GLY A 129 12.32 -18.91 24.43
C GLY A 129 12.62 -20.21 25.20
N PRO A 130 13.36 -20.17 26.32
CA PRO A 130 13.98 -19.02 26.99
C PRO A 130 15.51 -19.22 27.25
N ARG A 131 16.21 -18.18 27.74
CA ARG A 131 17.01 -18.20 29.02
C ARG A 131 18.20 -17.21 29.10
N VAL A 132 18.19 -16.45 30.21
CA VAL A 132 19.24 -15.83 31.07
C VAL A 132 19.97 -14.55 30.62
N GLU A 133 19.91 -13.60 31.55
CA GLU A 133 20.46 -12.24 31.63
C GLU A 133 22.00 -12.22 31.65
N ASP A 134 22.59 -11.21 31.01
CA ASP A 134 23.93 -10.69 31.34
C ASP A 134 23.99 -9.17 31.10
N ASP A 135 24.29 -8.42 32.15
CA ASP A 135 24.31 -6.95 32.25
C ASP A 135 25.45 -6.31 31.44
N ALA A 136 25.29 -6.18 30.12
CA ALA A 136 26.31 -5.56 29.24
C ALA A 136 25.83 -4.34 28.42
N ASP A 137 24.58 -3.88 28.60
CA ASP A 137 23.93 -2.95 27.66
C ASP A 137 24.11 -1.44 27.96
N ASP A 138 24.65 -1.07 29.11
CA ASP A 138 24.69 0.35 29.52
C ASP A 138 25.72 1.20 28.73
N LEU A 139 26.83 0.61 28.29
CA LEU A 139 27.86 1.33 27.53
C LEU A 139 27.47 1.56 26.06
N ALA A 140 26.62 0.69 25.50
CA ALA A 140 26.13 0.81 24.13
C ALA A 140 25.03 1.87 24.01
N ALA A 141 24.18 2.01 25.03
CA ALA A 141 23.16 3.06 25.11
C ALA A 141 23.78 4.46 25.19
N ALA A 142 24.84 4.64 25.98
CA ALA A 142 25.52 5.93 26.14
C ALA A 142 26.15 6.46 24.82
N ARG A 143 26.69 5.56 23.98
CA ARG A 143 27.26 5.94 22.67
C ARG A 143 26.19 6.39 21.66
N ARG A 144 24.99 5.80 21.70
CA ARG A 144 23.86 6.19 20.84
C ARG A 144 23.34 7.59 21.17
N LEU A 145 23.31 7.97 22.44
CA LEU A 145 22.84 9.29 22.87
C LEU A 145 23.77 10.43 22.40
N LYS A 146 25.09 10.19 22.38
CA LYS A 146 26.08 11.19 21.90
C LYS A 146 25.90 11.50 20.40
N GLY A 147 25.65 10.48 19.58
CA GLY A 147 25.42 10.63 18.13
C GLY A 147 24.18 11.46 17.77
N LEU A 148 23.11 11.37 18.56
CA LEU A 148 21.87 12.15 18.37
C LEU A 148 22.07 13.65 18.63
N SER A 149 22.93 14.01 19.60
CA SER A 149 23.21 15.42 19.93
C SER A 149 24.03 16.17 18.87
N ASP A 150 24.92 15.48 18.17
CA ASP A 150 25.71 16.08 17.08
C ASP A 150 24.88 16.28 15.80
N VAL A 151 23.88 15.42 15.55
CA VAL A 151 22.94 15.57 14.42
C VAL A 151 21.97 16.74 14.68
N ALA A 152 21.47 16.89 15.90
CA ALA A 152 20.61 18.01 16.27
C ALA A 152 21.31 19.38 16.16
N ARG A 153 22.61 19.45 16.49
CA ARG A 153 23.41 20.68 16.34
C ARG A 153 23.67 21.08 14.88
N ARG A 154 23.80 20.12 13.96
CA ARG A 154 23.95 20.40 12.51
C ARG A 154 22.65 20.88 11.87
N ALA A 155 21.50 20.33 12.27
CA ALA A 155 20.21 20.72 11.70
C ALA A 155 19.82 22.17 12.05
N MET A 156 20.22 22.67 13.23
CA MET A 156 19.88 24.03 13.67
C MET A 156 20.73 25.15 13.02
N GLY A 157 21.86 24.80 12.38
CA GLY A 157 22.74 25.76 11.70
C GLY A 157 22.32 26.11 10.25
N LEU A 158 21.41 25.33 9.66
CA LEU A 158 20.97 25.49 8.26
C LEU A 158 19.80 26.47 8.09
N ASP A 159 19.13 26.87 9.18
CA ASP A 159 17.93 27.71 9.15
C ASP A 159 18.23 29.23 9.29
N GLN A 160 19.50 29.61 9.50
CA GLN A 160 19.89 31.03 9.67
C GLN A 160 20.50 31.69 8.42
N SER A 161 20.63 31.01 7.28
CA SER A 161 21.28 31.58 6.09
C SER A 161 20.33 32.13 5.01
N PHE A 162 19.01 32.06 5.20
CA PHE A 162 18.04 32.56 4.22
C PHE A 162 17.22 33.74 4.77
N LYS A 163 17.89 34.87 5.02
CA LYS A 163 17.21 36.16 5.26
C LYS A 163 17.82 37.25 4.38
N GLY A 164 17.13 37.56 3.29
CA GLY A 164 17.33 38.79 2.55
C GLY A 164 17.36 38.62 1.04
N GLN A 165 16.18 38.62 0.42
CA GLN A 165 15.81 39.59 -0.63
C GLN A 165 14.43 39.21 -1.15
N GLY A 166 13.43 39.99 -0.74
CA GLY A 166 12.10 39.93 -1.32
C GLY A 166 12.09 40.64 -2.66
N LEU A 167 11.29 40.12 -3.59
CA LEU A 167 10.58 40.89 -4.62
C LEU A 167 9.67 39.94 -5.39
N LEU A 168 8.37 39.98 -5.08
CA LEU A 168 7.34 39.95 -6.13
C LEU A 168 7.03 41.42 -6.44
N PRO A 169 6.74 41.78 -7.70
CA PRO A 169 5.33 41.82 -8.07
C PRO A 169 5.02 41.44 -9.54
N GLY A 170 3.84 40.86 -9.72
CA GLY A 170 2.89 41.11 -10.82
C GLY A 170 3.36 40.99 -12.28
N ILE A 171 3.01 39.87 -12.91
CA ILE A 171 1.99 39.72 -13.98
C ILE A 171 1.51 38.28 -13.95
#